data_AF-A0A7J7PZR7-F1
#
_entry.id   AF-A0A7J7PZR7-F1
#
_cell.length_a   1.000
_cell.length_b   1.000
_cell.length_c   1.000
_cell.angle_alpha   90.00
_cell.angle_beta   90.00
_cell.angle_gamma   90.00
#
_symmetry.space_group_name_H-M   'P 1'
#
loop_
_entity.id
_entity.type
_entity.pdbx_description
1 polymer ?
#
loop_
_entity_poly.entity_id
_entity_poly.type
_entity_poly.pdbx_seq_one_letter_code
_entity_poly.pdbx_strand_id
1 'polypeptide(L)'
;MQQHSNPEGKRSRVTLPPSCKAALGSVSEAGFTHRACASGVRVTLPPRVQVAPVWFLAQYTFTLSLANTSVTSNTILSSSSSMFTLLASALVLREPITAAKLASAAAVMAGTAMVTLADGSTGDAASQGLLGDALCVLSALLYSAYTVALQAQLRHDSPEAPALFFGVIGCMTAALGLPLLGCGQLLAWWDVRRLQPQALALAGINGLMDYVLADYTWARAVLLLGPTVATLGMTVQIPLATAADVVLGWAGLGHPHWLDSRRATLLTAAGTVAILAGVVGINCSAGSDNSSSGSSGGQAGEQVEQTADGSLQERLLRAEDDQPQPQHN
;
A
#
# COMPACT_ATOMS: atom_id res chain seq x y z
N MET A 1 -31.13 -4.33 80.84
CA MET A 1 -30.00 -5.28 80.75
C MET A 1 -29.16 -4.80 79.57
N GLN A 2 -28.15 -3.94 79.76
CA GLN A 2 -26.73 -4.30 79.98
C GLN A 2 -26.25 -5.36 78.94
N GLN A 3 -25.17 -5.20 78.17
CA GLN A 3 -23.99 -4.34 78.28
C GLN A 3 -23.18 -4.38 76.96
N HIS A 4 -22.42 -3.30 76.74
CA HIS A 4 -21.17 -3.14 76.00
C HIS A 4 -20.50 -4.34 75.26
N SER A 5 -20.04 -4.07 74.03
CA SER A 5 -18.60 -4.14 73.68
C SER A 5 -18.32 -3.52 72.30
N ASN A 6 -17.61 -2.39 72.30
CA ASN A 6 -16.71 -1.91 71.23
C ASN A 6 -15.29 -2.17 71.79
N PRO A 7 -14.25 -2.49 70.99
CA PRO A 7 -13.48 -1.38 70.46
C PRO A 7 -12.73 -1.63 69.11
N GLU A 8 -12.37 -0.50 68.50
CA GLU A 8 -11.20 -0.26 67.63
C GLU A 8 -11.17 -0.79 66.18
N GLY A 9 -11.26 0.16 65.24
CA GLY A 9 -10.94 -0.04 63.83
C GLY A 9 -10.95 1.27 63.05
N LYS A 10 -10.15 2.26 63.48
CA LYS A 10 -9.92 3.53 62.77
C LYS A 10 -9.48 3.29 61.32
N ARG A 11 -10.23 3.83 60.35
CA ARG A 11 -9.65 4.66 59.27
C ARG A 11 -10.73 5.45 58.54
N SER A 12 -10.81 6.73 58.91
CA SER A 12 -11.47 7.79 58.16
C SER A 12 -10.97 7.80 56.73
N ARG A 13 -11.83 7.52 55.75
CA ARG A 13 -11.52 7.75 54.34
C ARG A 13 -11.82 9.22 54.06
N VAL A 14 -10.79 10.05 54.21
CA VAL A 14 -10.77 11.47 53.87
C VAL A 14 -11.10 11.62 52.38
N THR A 15 -12.22 12.26 52.08
CA THR A 15 -12.58 12.78 50.77
C THR A 15 -11.62 13.91 50.40
N LEU A 16 -10.72 13.67 49.45
CA LEU A 16 -9.81 14.66 48.89
C LEU A 16 -10.41 15.31 47.62
N PRO A 17 -10.20 16.62 47.43
CA PRO A 17 -10.77 17.40 46.31
C PRO A 17 -10.17 17.02 44.94
N PRO A 18 -10.87 17.34 43.83
CA PRO A 18 -10.61 16.81 42.48
C PRO A 18 -9.29 17.26 41.82
N SER A 19 -8.51 18.12 42.46
CA SER A 19 -7.28 18.69 41.89
C SER A 19 -6.01 17.85 42.13
N CYS A 20 -6.13 16.67 42.78
CA CYS A 20 -4.98 15.83 43.17
C CYS A 20 -5.06 14.36 42.72
N LYS A 21 -5.83 14.07 41.64
CA LYS A 21 -5.80 12.78 40.93
C LYS A 21 -5.02 12.81 39.61
N ALA A 22 -4.45 13.97 39.24
CA ALA A 22 -3.77 14.20 37.97
C ALA A 22 -2.25 13.98 38.01
N ALA A 23 -1.67 13.54 39.14
CA ALA A 23 -0.23 13.34 39.25
C ALA A 23 0.05 12.18 40.21
N LEU A 24 0.03 10.93 39.72
CA LEU A 24 0.73 9.73 40.24
C LEU A 24 0.08 8.47 39.65
N GLY A 25 0.45 8.19 38.41
CA GLY A 25 0.10 6.98 37.66
C GLY A 25 0.97 6.88 36.41
N SER A 26 2.27 7.18 36.57
CA SER A 26 3.27 7.24 35.50
C SER A 26 4.47 6.34 35.85
N VAL A 27 4.39 5.07 35.44
CA VAL A 27 5.49 4.12 35.16
C VAL A 27 4.79 2.99 34.38
N SER A 28 5.13 2.51 33.19
CA SER A 28 6.22 2.70 32.23
C SER A 28 5.79 1.90 31.01
N GLU A 29 5.67 2.52 29.83
CA GLU A 29 6.13 1.92 28.58
C GLU A 29 6.33 3.05 27.56
N ALA A 30 7.61 3.35 27.38
CA ALA A 30 8.13 4.37 26.51
C ALA A 30 8.30 3.82 25.09
N GLY A 31 8.10 4.68 24.09
CA GLY A 31 8.84 4.57 22.84
C GLY A 31 8.03 4.69 21.55
N PHE A 32 7.56 5.90 21.21
CA PHE A 32 7.91 6.56 19.92
C PHE A 32 7.41 8.02 19.87
N THR A 33 7.76 8.84 20.85
CA THR A 33 7.62 10.30 20.71
C THR A 33 8.94 10.95 21.08
N HIS A 34 9.88 10.94 20.14
CA HIS A 34 11.11 11.69 20.29
C HIS A 34 10.85 13.16 19.93
N ARG A 35 10.38 13.93 20.92
CA ARG A 35 10.73 15.36 21.00
C ARG A 35 12.19 15.41 21.45
N ALA A 36 13.09 15.74 20.54
CA ALA A 36 14.41 16.25 20.89
C ALA A 36 14.55 17.66 20.31
N CYS A 37 14.33 18.66 21.17
CA CYS A 37 14.99 19.95 21.03
C CYS A 37 16.48 19.70 21.29
N ALA A 38 17.25 19.59 20.22
CA ALA A 38 18.70 19.66 20.24
C ALA A 38 19.11 20.56 19.10
N SER A 39 19.67 21.71 19.46
CA SER A 39 20.26 22.71 18.58
C SER A 39 21.13 22.06 17.50
N GLY A 40 20.78 22.35 16.27
CA GLY A 40 21.31 21.78 15.05
C GLY A 40 20.17 21.83 14.05
N VAL A 41 20.41 22.36 12.86
CA VAL A 41 19.41 22.45 11.78
C VAL A 41 18.99 21.03 11.41
N ARG A 42 18.04 20.47 12.16
CA ARG A 42 17.26 19.30 11.74
C ARG A 42 16.09 19.89 10.99
N VAL A 43 16.20 19.86 9.68
CA VAL A 43 15.04 20.00 8.80
C VAL A 43 14.13 18.82 9.17
N THR A 44 13.14 19.06 10.02
CA THR A 44 12.07 18.09 10.29
C THR A 44 11.25 18.00 9.02
N LEU A 45 11.69 17.13 8.11
CA LEU A 45 11.00 16.87 6.86
C LEU A 45 9.56 16.41 7.17
N PRO A 46 8.56 16.89 6.42
CA PRO A 46 7.19 16.44 6.61
C PRO A 46 7.12 14.90 6.46
N PRO A 47 6.23 14.20 7.19
CA PRO A 47 6.17 12.73 7.23
C PRO A 47 6.20 12.08 5.84
N ARG A 48 5.58 12.72 4.85
CA ARG A 48 5.50 12.34 3.44
C ARG A 48 6.87 12.20 2.76
N VAL A 49 7.84 13.02 3.14
CA VAL A 49 9.20 12.98 2.57
C VAL A 49 10.02 11.84 3.19
N GLN A 50 9.67 11.37 4.39
CA GLN A 50 10.37 10.25 5.04
C GLN A 50 10.03 8.90 4.40
N VAL A 51 8.87 8.77 3.75
CA VAL A 51 8.41 7.53 3.11
C VAL A 51 9.03 7.34 1.72
N ALA A 52 9.39 8.43 1.04
CA ALA A 52 10.05 8.43 -0.26
C ALA A 52 11.32 7.52 -0.32
N PRO A 53 12.31 7.64 0.59
CA PRO A 53 13.50 6.79 0.56
C PRO A 53 13.17 5.31 0.81
N VAL A 54 12.11 5.00 1.56
CA VAL A 54 11.69 3.61 1.81
C VAL A 54 11.17 2.97 0.51
N TRP A 55 10.33 3.69 -0.25
CA TRP A 55 9.87 3.25 -1.56
C TRP A 55 11.05 3.01 -2.51
N PHE A 56 11.98 3.97 -2.57
CA PHE A 56 13.18 3.84 -3.38
C PHE A 56 14.04 2.63 -3.03
N LEU A 57 14.28 2.43 -1.73
CA LEU A 57 15.07 1.30 -1.27
C LEU A 57 14.37 -0.02 -1.59
N ALA A 58 13.04 -0.09 -1.46
CA ALA A 58 12.24 -1.26 -1.86
C ALA A 58 12.42 -1.57 -3.36
N GLN A 59 12.27 -0.57 -4.24
CA GLN A 59 12.43 -0.76 -5.69
C GLN A 59 13.87 -1.09 -6.10
N TYR A 60 14.86 -0.48 -5.44
CA TYR A 60 16.27 -0.74 -5.71
C TYR A 60 16.67 -2.17 -5.30
N THR A 61 16.27 -2.58 -4.10
CA THR A 61 16.53 -3.96 -3.60
C THR A 61 15.81 -5.02 -4.43
N PHE A 62 14.60 -4.73 -4.93
CA PHE A 62 13.90 -5.60 -5.89
C PHE A 62 14.64 -5.75 -7.22
N THR A 63 15.16 -4.65 -7.74
CA THR A 63 15.92 -4.68 -9.00
C THR A 63 17.24 -5.42 -8.80
N LEU A 64 17.88 -5.24 -7.64
CA LEU A 64 19.11 -5.95 -7.28
C LEU A 64 18.87 -7.45 -7.04
N SER A 65 17.71 -7.86 -6.53
CA SER A 65 17.38 -9.27 -6.37
C SER A 65 17.22 -9.97 -7.72
N LEU A 66 16.56 -9.33 -8.70
CA LEU A 66 16.46 -9.86 -10.06
C LEU A 66 17.82 -10.11 -10.74
N ALA A 67 18.85 -9.36 -10.36
CA ALA A 67 20.21 -9.56 -10.87
C ALA A 67 20.96 -10.73 -10.19
N ASN A 68 20.51 -11.18 -9.01
CA ASN A 68 21.22 -12.14 -8.16
C ASN A 68 20.43 -13.43 -7.85
N THR A 69 19.13 -13.50 -8.19
CA THR A 69 18.26 -14.67 -8.04
C THR A 69 17.44 -14.91 -9.31
N SER A 70 16.77 -16.07 -9.41
CA SER A 70 15.89 -16.39 -10.54
C SER A 70 14.63 -15.56 -10.48
N VAL A 71 14.07 -15.32 -11.66
CA VAL A 71 12.74 -14.70 -11.80
C VAL A 71 11.69 -15.49 -11.03
N THR A 72 11.81 -16.83 -10.99
CA THR A 72 10.90 -17.73 -10.25
C THR A 72 10.92 -17.48 -8.76
N SER A 73 12.10 -17.57 -8.13
CA SER A 73 12.27 -17.32 -6.70
C SER A 73 11.87 -15.88 -6.36
N ASN A 74 12.25 -14.92 -7.21
CA ASN A 74 11.89 -13.52 -7.01
C ASN A 74 10.38 -13.26 -7.05
N THR A 75 9.64 -13.90 -7.96
CA THR A 75 8.18 -13.75 -8.03
C THR A 75 7.48 -14.40 -6.84
N ILE A 76 7.93 -15.59 -6.42
CA ILE A 76 7.38 -16.29 -5.25
C ILE A 76 7.65 -15.48 -3.97
N LEU A 77 8.90 -15.03 -3.77
CA LEU A 77 9.29 -14.24 -2.60
C LEU A 77 8.64 -12.85 -2.61
N SER A 78 8.54 -12.17 -3.75
CA SER A 78 7.85 -10.87 -3.82
C SER A 78 6.34 -11.00 -3.59
N SER A 79 5.72 -12.12 -3.96
CA SER A 79 4.31 -12.40 -3.66
C SER A 79 4.02 -12.51 -2.15
N SER A 80 5.04 -12.85 -1.33
CA SER A 80 4.93 -12.86 0.13
C SER A 80 4.71 -11.46 0.73
N SER A 81 4.98 -10.39 -0.03
CA SER A 81 4.71 -9.00 0.39
C SER A 81 3.25 -8.80 0.82
N SER A 82 2.31 -9.51 0.19
CA SER A 82 0.89 -9.47 0.57
C SER A 82 0.63 -9.95 2.01
N MET A 83 1.34 -11.00 2.46
CA MET A 83 1.27 -11.48 3.84
C MET A 83 1.92 -10.51 4.82
N PHE A 84 3.05 -9.91 4.43
CA PHE A 84 3.67 -8.86 5.24
C PHE A 84 2.79 -7.62 5.33
N THR A 85 2.07 -7.25 4.27
CA THR A 85 1.08 -6.15 4.28
C THR A 85 -0.07 -6.46 5.22
N LEU A 86 -0.59 -7.70 5.26
CA LEU A 86 -1.59 -8.10 6.27
C LEU A 86 -1.07 -7.88 7.69
N LEU A 87 0.14 -8.35 7.98
CA LEU A 87 0.74 -8.23 9.31
C LEU A 87 1.03 -6.78 9.68
N ALA A 88 1.62 -6.01 8.76
CA ALA A 88 1.92 -4.61 8.96
C ALA A 88 0.65 -3.77 9.14
N SER A 89 -0.42 -4.06 8.39
CA SER A 89 -1.72 -3.39 8.57
C SER A 89 -2.31 -3.68 9.95
N ALA A 90 -2.23 -4.92 10.41
CA ALA A 90 -2.71 -5.28 11.74
C ALA A 90 -1.91 -4.58 12.86
N LEU A 91 -0.59 -4.43 12.70
CA LEU A 91 0.27 -3.78 13.70
C LEU A 91 0.10 -2.27 13.73
N VAL A 92 0.03 -1.61 12.57
CA VAL A 92 0.04 -0.14 12.47
C VAL A 92 -1.37 0.43 12.46
N LEU A 93 -2.29 -0.12 11.66
CA LEU A 93 -3.67 0.35 11.55
C LEU A 93 -4.62 -0.29 12.57
N ARG A 94 -4.15 -1.31 13.31
CA ARG A 94 -4.97 -2.10 14.24
C ARG A 94 -6.19 -2.75 13.58
N GLU A 95 -6.06 -3.11 12.30
CA GLU A 95 -7.10 -3.86 11.59
C GLU A 95 -7.20 -5.30 12.13
N PRO A 96 -8.41 -5.83 12.37
CA PRO A 96 -8.57 -7.22 12.79
C PRO A 96 -8.15 -8.16 11.67
N ILE A 97 -7.23 -9.07 12.00
CA ILE A 97 -6.87 -10.21 11.14
C ILE A 97 -7.98 -11.26 11.29
N THR A 98 -8.87 -11.33 10.31
CA THR A 98 -9.84 -12.41 10.21
C THR A 98 -9.20 -13.63 9.55
N ALA A 99 -9.66 -14.83 9.90
CA ALA A 99 -9.21 -16.06 9.26
C ALA A 99 -9.43 -16.03 7.73
N ALA A 100 -10.47 -15.33 7.26
CA ALA A 100 -10.75 -15.15 5.85
C ALA A 100 -9.68 -14.30 5.13
N LYS A 101 -9.17 -13.22 5.75
CA LYS A 101 -8.05 -12.42 5.20
C LYS A 101 -6.79 -13.27 5.05
N LEU A 102 -6.47 -14.06 6.07
CA LEU A 102 -5.31 -14.94 6.06
C LEU A 102 -5.43 -16.06 5.00
N ALA A 103 -6.60 -16.71 4.92
CA ALA A 103 -6.87 -17.74 3.91
C ALA A 103 -6.80 -17.18 2.49
N SER A 104 -7.31 -15.96 2.29
CA SER A 104 -7.27 -15.27 1.00
C SER A 104 -5.84 -14.95 0.56
N ALA A 105 -5.00 -14.42 1.46
CA ALA A 105 -3.59 -14.16 1.15
C ALA A 105 -2.80 -15.44 0.90
N ALA A 106 -3.06 -16.50 1.67
CA ALA A 106 -2.43 -17.81 1.44
C ALA A 106 -2.82 -18.40 0.08
N ALA A 107 -4.10 -18.30 -0.30
CA ALA A 107 -4.60 -18.77 -1.60
C ALA A 107 -3.97 -17.99 -2.77
N VAL A 108 -3.85 -16.67 -2.66
CA VAL A 108 -3.18 -15.83 -3.66
C VAL A 108 -1.70 -16.18 -3.78
N MET A 109 -0.98 -16.31 -2.66
CA MET A 109 0.44 -16.67 -2.69
C MET A 109 0.68 -18.07 -3.29
N ALA A 110 -0.13 -19.06 -2.90
CA ALA A 110 -0.05 -20.41 -3.46
C ALA A 110 -0.39 -20.41 -4.96
N GLY A 111 -1.39 -19.64 -5.37
CA GLY A 111 -1.79 -19.51 -6.77
C GLY A 111 -0.69 -18.87 -7.62
N THR A 112 -0.08 -17.78 -7.15
CA THR A 112 1.06 -17.15 -7.85
C THR A 112 2.25 -18.09 -7.95
N ALA A 113 2.55 -18.85 -6.89
CA ALA A 113 3.61 -19.86 -6.94
C ALA A 113 3.31 -20.95 -7.99
N MET A 114 2.07 -21.45 -8.08
CA MET A 114 1.69 -22.42 -9.10
C MET A 114 1.84 -21.89 -10.54
N VAL A 115 1.40 -20.66 -10.81
CA VAL A 115 1.56 -20.04 -12.14
C VAL A 115 3.04 -19.84 -12.46
N THR A 116 3.83 -19.35 -11.50
CA THR A 116 5.26 -19.08 -11.70
C THR A 116 6.05 -20.37 -11.96
N LEU A 117 5.70 -21.47 -11.28
CA LEU A 117 6.31 -22.78 -11.51
C LEU A 117 5.91 -23.40 -12.86
N ALA A 118 4.75 -23.02 -13.40
CA ALA A 118 4.27 -23.51 -14.70
C ALA A 118 5.04 -22.92 -15.88
N ASP A 119 5.56 -21.70 -15.76
CA ASP A 119 6.36 -21.03 -16.79
C ASP A 119 7.76 -21.67 -17.01
N GLY A 120 8.08 -22.77 -16.32
CA GLY A 120 9.22 -23.63 -16.65
C GLY A 120 10.60 -23.09 -16.23
N SER A 121 10.64 -21.97 -15.52
CA SER A 121 11.84 -21.34 -14.96
C SER A 121 12.38 -22.06 -13.69
N THR A 122 12.00 -23.31 -13.47
CA THR A 122 12.36 -24.13 -12.30
C THR A 122 13.81 -24.63 -12.29
N GLY A 123 14.53 -24.48 -13.40
CA GLY A 123 15.88 -25.04 -13.59
C GLY A 123 16.97 -24.43 -12.70
N ASP A 124 16.81 -23.18 -12.24
CA ASP A 124 17.87 -22.45 -11.53
C ASP A 124 17.55 -22.09 -10.07
N ALA A 125 16.33 -22.34 -9.59
CA ALA A 125 15.92 -21.99 -8.22
C ALA A 125 16.72 -22.74 -7.13
N ALA A 126 17.36 -23.86 -7.48
CA ALA A 126 18.12 -24.70 -6.55
C ALA A 126 19.61 -24.30 -6.40
N SER A 127 20.14 -23.42 -7.26
CA SER A 127 21.58 -23.10 -7.32
C SER A 127 21.91 -21.60 -7.26
N GLN A 128 21.03 -20.78 -6.70
CA GLN A 128 21.16 -19.31 -6.75
C GLN A 128 21.26 -18.65 -5.36
N GLY A 129 21.86 -17.45 -5.36
CA GLY A 129 22.47 -16.85 -4.18
C GLY A 129 21.49 -16.45 -3.09
N LEU A 130 21.71 -16.95 -1.87
CA LEU A 130 21.05 -16.54 -0.63
C LEU A 130 20.91 -15.01 -0.49
N LEU A 131 21.86 -14.25 -1.03
CA LEU A 131 21.84 -12.79 -1.04
C LEU A 131 20.70 -12.23 -1.90
N GLY A 132 20.42 -12.80 -3.07
CA GLY A 132 19.32 -12.39 -3.94
C GLY A 132 17.96 -12.64 -3.28
N ASP A 133 17.79 -13.80 -2.68
CA ASP A 133 16.57 -14.15 -1.95
C ASP A 133 16.37 -13.25 -0.72
N ALA A 134 17.43 -12.98 0.05
CA ALA A 134 17.38 -12.06 1.19
C ALA A 134 17.03 -10.62 0.76
N LEU A 135 17.57 -10.14 -0.37
CA LEU A 135 17.22 -8.85 -0.95
C LEU A 135 15.76 -8.79 -1.41
N CYS A 136 15.23 -9.88 -1.98
CA CYS A 136 13.84 -9.97 -2.40
C CYS A 136 12.90 -9.89 -1.19
N VAL A 137 13.20 -10.65 -0.12
CA VAL A 137 12.42 -10.58 1.13
C VAL A 137 12.50 -9.20 1.78
N LEU A 138 13.69 -8.57 1.77
CA LEU A 138 13.86 -7.21 2.26
C LEU A 138 13.01 -6.21 1.46
N SER A 139 12.99 -6.33 0.13
CA SER A 139 12.14 -5.51 -0.73
C SER A 139 10.66 -5.72 -0.40
N ALA A 140 10.20 -6.97 -0.26
CA ALA A 140 8.83 -7.29 0.10
C ALA A 140 8.41 -6.68 1.46
N LEU A 141 9.30 -6.70 2.46
CA LEU A 141 9.09 -6.06 3.76
C LEU A 141 9.02 -4.53 3.63
N LEU A 142 9.96 -3.92 2.93
CA LEU A 142 9.99 -2.46 2.72
C LEU A 142 8.76 -1.97 1.94
N TYR A 143 8.33 -2.72 0.92
CA TYR A 143 7.15 -2.40 0.12
C TYR A 143 5.85 -2.50 0.95
N SER A 144 5.73 -3.52 1.80
CA SER A 144 4.59 -3.65 2.72
C SER A 144 4.55 -2.51 3.75
N ALA A 145 5.70 -2.16 4.33
CA ALA A 145 5.84 -1.06 5.27
C ALA A 145 5.52 0.29 4.60
N TYR A 146 5.99 0.48 3.36
CA TYR A 146 5.65 1.64 2.54
C TYR A 146 4.13 1.76 2.31
N THR A 147 3.48 0.68 1.91
CA THR A 147 2.03 0.67 1.60
C THR A 147 1.19 1.02 2.82
N VAL A 148 1.55 0.47 3.97
CA VAL A 148 0.89 0.73 5.26
C VAL A 148 1.16 2.16 5.75
N ALA A 149 2.41 2.63 5.63
CA ALA A 149 2.77 4.00 5.98
C ALA A 149 2.07 5.04 5.07
N LEU A 150 1.98 4.76 3.77
CA LEU A 150 1.26 5.56 2.79
C LEU A 150 -0.18 5.76 3.25
N GLN A 151 -0.87 4.66 3.54
CA GLN A 151 -2.25 4.72 3.98
C GLN A 151 -2.40 5.42 5.33
N ALA A 152 -1.57 5.08 6.32
CA ALA A 152 -1.65 5.69 7.65
C ALA A 152 -1.46 7.21 7.63
N GLN A 153 -0.62 7.73 6.73
CA GLN A 153 -0.37 9.16 6.62
C GLN A 153 -1.42 9.90 5.78
N LEU A 154 -1.92 9.28 4.71
CA LEU A 154 -2.80 9.95 3.74
C LEU A 154 -4.29 9.72 3.96
N ARG A 155 -4.68 8.80 4.86
CA ARG A 155 -6.09 8.43 5.11
C ARG A 155 -7.00 9.62 5.45
N HIS A 156 -6.47 10.63 6.13
CA HIS A 156 -7.24 11.80 6.58
C HIS A 156 -7.00 13.07 5.74
N ASP A 157 -6.21 12.96 4.68
CA ASP A 157 -5.87 14.10 3.85
C ASP A 157 -6.86 14.27 2.67
N SER A 158 -6.74 15.41 1.99
CA SER A 158 -7.54 15.72 0.81
C SER A 158 -7.38 14.65 -0.30
N PRO A 159 -8.38 14.48 -1.18
CA PRO A 159 -8.30 13.49 -2.28
C PRO A 159 -7.14 13.73 -3.26
N GLU A 160 -6.55 14.92 -3.25
CA GLU A 160 -5.39 15.32 -4.06
C GLU A 160 -4.04 14.96 -3.41
N ALA A 161 -4.05 14.62 -2.12
CA ALA A 161 -2.86 14.34 -1.34
C ALA A 161 -1.97 13.19 -1.89
N PRO A 162 -2.52 12.11 -2.48
CA PRO A 162 -1.69 11.07 -3.10
C PRO A 162 -0.94 11.57 -4.33
N ALA A 163 -1.56 12.41 -5.17
CA ALA A 163 -0.91 12.98 -6.35
C ALA A 163 0.27 13.87 -5.95
N LEU A 164 0.10 14.72 -4.93
CA LEU A 164 1.17 15.55 -4.40
C LEU A 164 2.29 14.72 -3.74
N PHE A 165 1.92 13.63 -3.05
CA PHE A 165 2.88 12.70 -2.45
C PHE A 165 3.81 12.08 -3.49
N PHE A 166 3.24 11.48 -4.55
CA PHE A 166 4.05 10.93 -5.65
C PHE A 166 4.76 12.00 -6.46
N GLY A 167 4.18 13.20 -6.59
CA GLY A 167 4.85 14.35 -7.21
C GLY A 167 6.14 14.73 -6.49
N VAL A 168 6.15 14.75 -5.15
CA VAL A 168 7.35 14.99 -4.35
C VAL A 168 8.36 13.84 -4.49
N ILE A 169 7.91 12.58 -4.48
CA ILE A 169 8.78 11.43 -4.76
C ILE A 169 9.42 11.57 -6.14
N GLY A 170 8.63 11.87 -7.18
CA GLY A 170 9.10 12.08 -8.54
C GLY A 170 10.09 13.24 -8.67
N CYS A 171 9.84 14.37 -8.00
CA CYS A 171 10.78 15.49 -7.97
C CYS A 171 12.11 15.11 -7.27
N MET A 172 12.05 14.39 -6.15
CA MET A 172 13.25 13.88 -5.48
C MET A 172 13.99 12.86 -6.35
N THR A 173 13.23 12.01 -7.06
CA THR A 173 13.75 11.05 -8.04
C THR A 173 14.47 11.74 -9.17
N ALA A 174 13.88 12.77 -9.76
CA ALA A 174 14.50 13.55 -10.82
C ALA A 174 15.73 14.29 -10.29
N ALA A 175 15.65 14.88 -9.10
CA ALA A 175 16.76 15.62 -8.48
C ALA A 175 17.99 14.73 -8.18
N LEU A 176 17.80 13.44 -7.91
CA LEU A 176 18.91 12.48 -7.68
C LEU A 176 19.29 11.70 -8.95
N GLY A 177 18.29 11.33 -9.77
CA GLY A 177 18.46 10.52 -10.97
C GLY A 177 19.08 11.29 -12.13
N LEU A 178 18.67 12.54 -12.38
CA LEU A 178 19.25 13.39 -13.43
C LEU A 178 20.76 13.67 -13.21
N PRO A 179 21.24 14.05 -12.02
CA PRO A 179 22.68 14.24 -11.82
C PRO A 179 23.44 12.91 -11.88
N LEU A 180 22.85 11.80 -11.44
CA LEU A 180 23.47 10.49 -11.59
C LEU A 180 23.63 10.14 -13.09
N LEU A 181 22.59 10.35 -13.88
CA LEU A 181 22.57 10.26 -15.35
C LEU A 181 23.65 11.12 -16.01
N GLY A 182 23.67 12.41 -15.65
CA GLY A 182 24.64 13.37 -16.14
C GLY A 182 26.09 12.98 -15.79
N CYS A 183 26.35 12.64 -14.53
CA CYS A 183 27.67 12.20 -14.08
C CYS A 183 28.13 10.94 -14.83
N GLY A 184 27.30 9.91 -14.94
CA GLY A 184 27.72 8.71 -15.67
C GLY A 184 27.98 8.98 -17.16
N GLN A 185 27.29 9.96 -17.77
CA GLN A 185 27.49 10.33 -19.17
C GLN A 185 28.83 11.07 -19.33
N LEU A 186 29.20 11.91 -18.34
CA LEU A 186 30.50 12.55 -18.26
C LEU A 186 31.64 11.55 -18.01
N LEU A 187 31.38 10.49 -17.24
CA LEU A 187 32.32 9.39 -16.98
C LEU A 187 32.32 8.31 -18.08
N ALA A 188 31.53 8.48 -19.15
CA ALA A 188 31.37 7.53 -20.26
C ALA A 188 30.96 6.10 -19.83
N TRP A 189 30.24 5.95 -18.72
CA TRP A 189 29.73 4.67 -18.22
C TRP A 189 28.53 4.15 -19.02
N TRP A 190 27.81 5.06 -19.66
CA TRP A 190 26.69 4.85 -20.58
C TRP A 190 26.79 5.90 -21.68
N ASP A 191 26.29 5.58 -22.87
CA ASP A 191 26.26 6.52 -23.99
C ASP A 191 24.80 6.78 -24.35
N VAL A 192 24.21 7.83 -23.74
CA VAL A 192 22.78 8.12 -23.92
C VAL A 192 22.43 8.44 -25.38
N ARG A 193 23.44 8.83 -26.18
CA ARG A 193 23.29 9.17 -27.61
C ARG A 193 23.11 7.94 -28.50
N ARG A 194 23.40 6.74 -27.99
CA ARG A 194 23.16 5.47 -28.68
C ARG A 194 21.77 4.89 -28.42
N LEU A 195 20.97 5.50 -27.54
CA LEU A 195 19.62 5.01 -27.28
C LEU A 195 18.76 5.22 -28.53
N GLN A 196 18.17 4.13 -29.00
CA GLN A 196 17.23 4.13 -30.09
C GLN A 196 16.00 4.97 -29.69
N PRO A 197 15.52 5.90 -30.54
CA PRO A 197 14.41 6.77 -30.19
C PRO A 197 13.11 6.00 -29.90
N GLN A 198 12.97 4.81 -30.49
CA GLN A 198 11.86 3.88 -30.22
C GLN A 198 11.90 3.32 -28.81
N ALA A 199 13.08 2.97 -28.29
CA ALA A 199 13.23 2.49 -26.92
C ALA A 199 12.94 3.61 -25.90
N LEU A 200 13.35 4.85 -26.21
CA LEU A 200 13.03 6.01 -25.38
C LEU A 200 11.52 6.30 -25.38
N ALA A 201 10.86 6.20 -26.53
CA ALA A 201 9.40 6.36 -26.63
C ALA A 201 8.66 5.29 -25.82
N LEU A 202 9.06 4.03 -25.93
CA LEU A 202 8.51 2.92 -25.13
C LEU A 202 8.74 3.13 -23.63
N ALA A 203 9.95 3.54 -23.23
CA ALA A 203 10.26 3.85 -21.84
C ALA A 203 9.42 5.00 -21.30
N GLY A 204 9.15 6.03 -22.12
CA GLY A 204 8.26 7.14 -21.77
C GLY A 204 6.82 6.69 -21.57
N ILE A 205 6.31 5.83 -22.47
CA ILE A 205 4.96 5.26 -22.35
C ILE A 205 4.84 4.37 -21.11
N ASN A 206 5.80 3.47 -20.89
CA ASN A 206 5.88 2.62 -19.71
C ASN A 206 5.96 3.45 -18.41
N GLY A 207 6.78 4.52 -18.43
CA GLY A 207 6.87 5.50 -17.35
C GLY A 207 5.51 6.10 -17.00
N LEU A 208 4.78 6.56 -18.00
CA LEU A 208 3.49 7.22 -17.79
C LEU A 208 2.39 6.25 -17.37
N MET A 209 2.32 5.07 -17.98
CA MET A 209 1.26 4.09 -17.72
C MET A 209 1.50 3.35 -16.40
N ASP A 210 2.69 2.78 -16.18
CA ASP A 210 2.97 1.95 -15.01
C ASP A 210 3.29 2.76 -13.76
N TYR A 211 4.02 3.86 -13.86
CA TYR A 211 4.48 4.59 -12.67
C TYR A 211 3.65 5.83 -12.34
N VAL A 212 2.99 6.47 -13.31
CA VAL A 212 2.17 7.65 -13.02
C VAL A 212 0.72 7.24 -12.83
N LEU A 213 0.12 6.60 -13.83
CA LEU A 213 -1.31 6.27 -13.80
C LEU A 213 -1.59 5.07 -12.88
N ALA A 214 -0.84 3.97 -13.01
CA ALA A 214 -1.10 2.78 -12.21
C ALA A 214 -0.78 3.01 -10.72
N ASP A 215 0.34 3.63 -10.36
CA ASP A 215 0.65 3.94 -8.94
C ASP A 215 -0.37 4.93 -8.33
N TYR A 216 -0.83 5.93 -9.08
CA TYR A 216 -1.87 6.85 -8.59
C TYR A 216 -3.18 6.12 -8.32
N THR A 217 -3.65 5.32 -9.28
CA THR A 217 -4.90 4.56 -9.13
C THR A 217 -4.79 3.51 -8.04
N TRP A 218 -3.64 2.84 -7.92
CA TRP A 218 -3.34 1.93 -6.83
C TRP A 218 -3.37 2.61 -5.47
N ALA A 219 -2.72 3.77 -5.31
CA ALA A 219 -2.73 4.49 -4.05
C ALA A 219 -4.13 4.95 -3.65
N ARG A 220 -4.97 5.35 -4.61
CA ARG A 220 -6.39 5.61 -4.33
C ARG A 220 -7.11 4.34 -3.90
N ALA A 221 -6.85 3.21 -4.54
CA ALA A 221 -7.43 1.93 -4.13
C ALA A 221 -7.02 1.55 -2.70
N VAL A 222 -5.74 1.74 -2.32
CA VAL A 222 -5.24 1.52 -0.96
C VAL A 222 -5.96 2.39 0.07
N LEU A 223 -6.20 3.68 -0.24
CA LEU A 223 -6.89 4.60 0.65
C LEU A 223 -8.38 4.29 0.81
N LEU A 224 -9.03 3.82 -0.27
CA LEU A 224 -10.45 3.51 -0.28
C LEU A 224 -10.77 2.12 0.30
N LEU A 225 -9.97 1.11 -0.03
CA LEU A 225 -10.26 -0.30 0.27
C LEU A 225 -9.48 -0.85 1.47
N GLY A 226 -8.38 -0.20 1.85
CA GLY A 226 -7.40 -0.79 2.75
C GLY A 226 -6.18 -1.35 2.00
N PRO A 227 -5.04 -1.46 2.68
CA PRO A 227 -3.78 -1.84 2.05
C PRO A 227 -3.78 -3.34 1.72
N THR A 228 -4.49 -4.12 2.52
CA THR A 228 -4.65 -5.56 2.45
C THR A 228 -5.50 -5.96 1.24
N VAL A 229 -6.70 -5.38 1.13
CA VAL A 229 -7.63 -5.63 0.02
C VAL A 229 -7.04 -5.12 -1.30
N ALA A 230 -6.42 -3.93 -1.32
CA ALA A 230 -5.81 -3.38 -2.52
C ALA A 230 -4.62 -4.21 -3.02
N THR A 231 -3.72 -4.64 -2.13
CA THR A 231 -2.55 -5.46 -2.51
C THR A 231 -2.97 -6.83 -3.04
N LEU A 232 -3.94 -7.49 -2.37
CA LEU A 232 -4.46 -8.76 -2.86
C LEU A 232 -5.24 -8.58 -4.17
N GLY A 233 -6.02 -7.51 -4.30
CA GLY A 233 -6.75 -7.18 -5.53
C GLY A 233 -5.85 -6.94 -6.74
N MET A 234 -4.66 -6.36 -6.55
CA MET A 234 -3.69 -6.18 -7.64
C MET A 234 -3.26 -7.51 -8.27
N THR A 235 -3.28 -8.61 -7.53
CA THR A 235 -2.86 -9.92 -8.04
C THR A 235 -3.75 -10.50 -9.14
N VAL A 236 -4.93 -9.91 -9.38
CA VAL A 236 -5.78 -10.19 -10.56
C VAL A 236 -5.04 -9.96 -11.87
N GLN A 237 -3.98 -9.14 -11.87
CA GLN A 237 -3.12 -8.95 -13.04
C GLN A 237 -2.52 -10.27 -13.56
N ILE A 238 -2.25 -11.25 -12.68
CA ILE A 238 -1.65 -12.55 -13.09
C ILE A 238 -2.67 -13.36 -13.91
N PRO A 239 -3.89 -13.65 -13.42
CA PRO A 239 -4.95 -14.22 -14.24
C PRO A 239 -5.23 -13.44 -15.52
N LEU A 240 -5.25 -12.11 -15.46
CA LEU A 240 -5.49 -11.28 -16.64
C LEU A 240 -4.40 -11.45 -17.70
N ALA A 241 -3.13 -11.51 -17.28
CA ALA A 241 -2.00 -11.78 -18.16
C ALA A 241 -2.13 -13.17 -18.81
N THR A 242 -2.44 -14.21 -18.03
CA THR A 242 -2.63 -15.56 -18.58
C THR A 242 -3.81 -15.64 -19.56
N ALA A 243 -4.89 -14.88 -19.31
CA ALA A 243 -6.01 -14.79 -20.23
C ALA A 243 -5.62 -14.06 -21.53
N ALA A 244 -4.83 -13.00 -21.43
CA ALA A 244 -4.28 -12.30 -22.59
C ALA A 244 -3.39 -13.22 -23.44
N ASP A 245 -2.54 -14.04 -22.82
CA ASP A 245 -1.71 -15.03 -23.53
C ASP A 245 -2.55 -16.03 -24.33
N VAL A 246 -3.66 -16.52 -23.76
CA VAL A 246 -4.59 -17.42 -24.47
C VAL A 246 -5.25 -16.71 -25.65
N VAL A 247 -5.74 -15.48 -25.46
CA VAL A 247 -6.40 -14.71 -26.52
C VAL A 247 -5.42 -14.41 -27.66
N LEU A 248 -4.18 -14.03 -27.35
CA LEU A 248 -3.13 -13.82 -28.33
C LEU A 248 -2.74 -15.12 -29.05
N GLY A 249 -2.76 -16.25 -28.32
CA GLY A 249 -2.55 -17.57 -28.89
C GLY A 249 -3.64 -17.98 -29.88
N TRP A 250 -4.91 -17.67 -29.57
CA TRP A 250 -6.03 -17.93 -30.48
C TRP A 250 -5.98 -17.04 -31.73
N ALA A 251 -5.48 -15.82 -31.60
CA ALA A 251 -5.28 -14.90 -32.71
C ALA A 251 -4.06 -15.27 -33.59
N GLY A 252 -3.29 -16.31 -33.22
CA GLY A 252 -2.13 -16.79 -33.97
C GLY A 252 -0.88 -15.91 -33.81
N LEU A 253 -0.86 -14.98 -32.85
CA LEU A 253 0.26 -14.06 -32.62
C LEU A 253 1.29 -14.58 -31.60
N GLY A 254 1.05 -15.72 -30.95
CA GLY A 254 1.99 -16.35 -30.01
C GLY A 254 1.62 -17.79 -29.65
N HIS A 255 2.59 -18.59 -29.18
CA HIS A 255 2.30 -19.91 -28.61
C HIS A 255 2.70 -19.90 -27.13
N PRO A 256 1.75 -19.93 -26.19
CA PRO A 256 2.07 -19.95 -24.76
C PRO A 256 2.84 -21.22 -24.41
N HIS A 257 4.07 -21.08 -23.92
CA HIS A 257 4.92 -22.21 -23.54
C HIS A 257 4.29 -23.12 -22.46
N TRP A 258 3.40 -22.58 -21.63
CA TRP A 258 2.65 -23.35 -20.64
C TRP A 258 1.52 -24.22 -21.22
N LEU A 259 1.17 -24.06 -22.50
CA LEU A 259 0.26 -24.96 -23.23
C LEU A 259 0.96 -26.21 -23.79
N ASP A 260 2.29 -26.18 -23.92
CA ASP A 260 3.06 -27.30 -24.48
C ASP A 260 3.04 -28.53 -23.55
N SER A 261 2.94 -28.30 -22.24
CA SER A 261 2.93 -29.35 -21.22
C SER A 261 1.61 -29.38 -20.47
N ARG A 262 0.94 -30.54 -20.47
CA ARG A 262 -0.29 -30.77 -19.67
C ARG A 262 -0.11 -30.39 -18.20
N ARG A 263 1.09 -30.57 -17.64
CA ARG A 263 1.38 -30.20 -16.24
C ARG A 263 1.42 -28.68 -16.05
N ALA A 264 2.09 -27.96 -16.95
CA ALA A 264 2.14 -26.51 -16.90
C ALA A 264 0.73 -25.90 -17.07
N THR A 265 -0.06 -26.41 -18.03
CA THR A 265 -1.43 -25.95 -18.22
C THR A 265 -2.31 -26.16 -16.98
N LEU A 266 -2.21 -27.32 -16.33
CA LEU A 266 -2.95 -27.60 -15.11
C LEU A 266 -2.49 -26.72 -13.94
N LEU A 267 -1.19 -26.47 -13.81
CA LEU A 267 -0.64 -25.59 -12.77
C LEU A 267 -1.06 -24.13 -12.98
N THR A 268 -1.00 -23.62 -14.20
CA THR A 268 -1.47 -22.28 -14.54
C THR A 268 -2.98 -22.16 -14.30
N ALA A 269 -3.78 -23.14 -14.74
CA ALA A 269 -5.23 -23.13 -14.52
C ALA A 269 -5.60 -23.22 -13.03
N ALA A 270 -4.95 -24.10 -12.26
CA ALA A 270 -5.17 -24.21 -10.82
C ALA A 270 -4.71 -22.95 -10.09
N GLY A 271 -3.57 -22.39 -10.49
CA GLY A 271 -3.00 -21.16 -9.94
C GLY A 271 -3.90 -19.95 -10.14
N THR A 272 -4.38 -19.75 -11.37
CA THR A 272 -5.30 -18.65 -11.71
C THR A 272 -6.63 -18.75 -10.95
N VAL A 273 -7.21 -19.95 -10.84
CA VAL A 273 -8.42 -20.18 -10.04
C VAL A 273 -8.18 -19.89 -8.56
N ALA A 274 -7.03 -20.31 -8.01
CA ALA A 274 -6.69 -20.05 -6.62
C ALA A 274 -6.52 -18.54 -6.33
N ILE A 275 -5.88 -17.78 -7.23
CA ILE A 275 -5.74 -16.32 -7.13
C ILE A 275 -7.13 -15.67 -7.15
N LEU A 276 -7.98 -16.01 -8.13
CA LEU A 276 -9.32 -15.45 -8.25
C LEU A 276 -10.19 -15.78 -7.02
N ALA A 277 -10.13 -17.01 -6.52
CA ALA A 277 -10.83 -17.40 -5.30
C ALA A 277 -10.35 -16.61 -4.08
N GLY A 278 -9.04 -16.39 -3.95
CA GLY A 278 -8.47 -15.56 -2.88
C GLY A 278 -8.90 -14.10 -2.98
N VAL A 279 -8.91 -13.52 -4.18
CA VAL A 279 -9.37 -12.15 -4.42
C VAL A 279 -10.87 -12.01 -4.15
N VAL A 280 -11.70 -12.97 -4.54
CA VAL A 280 -13.13 -12.95 -4.20
C VAL A 280 -13.33 -13.11 -2.69
N GLY A 281 -12.59 -14.02 -2.05
CA GLY A 281 -12.64 -14.28 -0.61
C GLY A 281 -12.31 -13.03 0.22
N ILE A 282 -11.29 -12.27 -0.15
CA ILE A 282 -10.93 -11.04 0.57
C ILE A 282 -12.01 -9.97 0.45
N ASN A 283 -12.63 -9.83 -0.74
CA ASN A 283 -13.70 -8.87 -0.97
C ASN A 283 -14.97 -9.22 -0.18
N CYS A 284 -15.34 -10.51 -0.11
CA CYS A 284 -16.46 -10.95 0.72
C CYS A 284 -16.19 -10.75 2.23
N SER A 285 -14.96 -10.96 2.69
CA SER A 285 -14.58 -10.69 4.08
C SER A 285 -14.63 -9.20 4.41
N ALA A 286 -14.16 -8.33 3.50
CA ALA A 286 -14.15 -6.89 3.72
C ALA A 286 -15.58 -6.33 3.85
N GLY A 287 -16.54 -6.83 3.07
CA GLY A 287 -17.95 -6.47 3.22
C GLY A 287 -18.55 -6.87 4.57
N SER A 288 -18.11 -7.99 5.14
CA SER A 288 -18.56 -8.48 6.44
C SER A 288 -18.02 -7.63 7.61
N ASP A 289 -16.77 -7.17 7.53
CA ASP A 289 -16.16 -6.27 8.52
C ASP A 289 -16.87 -4.91 8.58
N ASN A 290 -17.31 -4.38 7.43
CA ASN A 290 -18.10 -3.14 7.37
C ASN A 290 -19.52 -3.32 7.94
N SER A 291 -20.12 -4.50 7.78
CA SER A 291 -21.46 -4.78 8.33
C SER A 291 -21.48 -4.96 9.85
N SER A 292 -20.39 -5.49 10.43
CA SER A 292 -20.26 -5.73 11.88
C SER A 292 -19.85 -4.48 12.67
N SER A 293 -19.15 -3.53 12.03
CA SER A 293 -18.84 -2.20 12.59
C SER A 293 -20.01 -1.21 12.51
N GLY A 294 -21.08 -1.55 11.79
CA GLY A 294 -22.30 -0.75 11.63
C GLY A 294 -23.15 -0.56 12.90
N SER A 295 -22.84 -1.20 14.03
CA SER A 295 -23.52 -0.93 15.31
C SER A 295 -22.81 0.09 16.21
N SER A 296 -21.67 0.66 15.80
CA SER A 296 -20.99 1.76 16.51
C SER A 296 -20.03 2.50 15.56
N GLY A 297 -20.58 3.36 14.70
CA GLY A 297 -19.77 4.23 13.84
C GLY A 297 -20.39 4.55 12.48
N GLY A 298 -21.68 4.90 12.46
CA GLY A 298 -22.28 5.50 11.26
C GLY A 298 -21.79 6.94 11.12
N GLN A 299 -21.00 7.21 10.07
CA GLN A 299 -20.87 8.47 9.32
C GLN A 299 -19.49 8.55 8.66
N ALA A 300 -19.38 8.12 7.39
CA ALA A 300 -18.27 8.52 6.51
C ALA A 300 -18.59 8.34 5.02
N GLY A 301 -19.59 7.56 4.63
CA GLY A 301 -19.88 7.25 3.22
C GLY A 301 -20.93 8.14 2.53
N GLU A 302 -21.80 8.83 3.28
CA GLU A 302 -23.00 9.47 2.69
C GLU A 302 -22.98 11.01 2.68
N GLN A 303 -21.96 11.65 3.25
CA GLN A 303 -21.89 13.12 3.33
C GLN A 303 -21.20 13.80 2.14
N VAL A 304 -20.53 13.08 1.24
CA VAL A 304 -19.83 13.74 0.12
C VAL A 304 -20.79 14.13 -1.01
N GLU A 305 -21.92 13.43 -1.18
CA GLU A 305 -22.84 13.71 -2.30
C GLU A 305 -23.93 14.73 -1.95
N GLN A 306 -24.42 14.77 -0.70
CA GLN A 306 -25.47 15.73 -0.31
C GLN A 306 -24.94 17.14 0.03
N THR A 307 -23.68 17.27 0.45
CA THR A 307 -23.12 18.59 0.83
C THR A 307 -22.71 19.41 -0.40
N ALA A 308 -22.41 18.75 -1.52
CA ALA A 308 -22.04 19.42 -2.77
C ALA A 308 -23.25 20.11 -3.42
N ASP A 309 -24.42 19.46 -3.43
CA ASP A 309 -25.62 19.95 -4.11
C ASP A 309 -26.24 21.16 -3.38
N GLY A 310 -26.28 21.13 -2.04
CA GLY A 310 -26.77 22.26 -1.23
C GLY A 310 -25.92 23.52 -1.38
N SER A 311 -24.59 23.37 -1.54
CA SER A 311 -23.67 24.51 -1.69
C SER A 311 -23.76 25.19 -3.07
N LEU A 312 -24.13 24.44 -4.12
CA LEU A 312 -24.35 24.97 -5.46
C LEU A 312 -25.71 25.67 -5.57
N GLN A 313 -26.76 25.11 -4.94
CA GLN A 313 -28.07 25.76 -4.90
C GLN A 313 -28.07 27.06 -4.10
N GLU A 314 -27.36 27.15 -2.97
CA GLU A 314 -27.19 28.42 -2.24
C GLU A 314 -26.41 29.45 -3.07
N ARG A 315 -25.44 29.02 -3.89
CA ARG A 315 -24.65 29.91 -4.76
C ARG A 315 -25.42 30.39 -5.98
N LEU A 316 -26.32 29.58 -6.53
CA LEU A 316 -27.21 29.99 -7.62
C LEU A 316 -28.29 30.96 -7.12
N LEU A 317 -28.87 30.70 -5.94
CA LEU A 317 -29.85 31.61 -5.32
C LEU A 317 -29.25 32.99 -4.97
N ARG A 318 -27.98 33.05 -4.53
CA ARG A 318 -27.30 34.33 -4.28
C ARG A 318 -26.86 35.06 -5.55
N ALA A 319 -26.72 34.38 -6.68
CA ALA A 319 -26.36 35.01 -7.95
C ALA A 319 -27.56 35.67 -8.66
N GLU A 320 -28.79 35.27 -8.32
CA GLU A 320 -30.00 35.82 -8.92
C GLU A 320 -30.46 37.14 -8.25
N ASP A 321 -30.04 37.39 -7.00
CA ASP A 321 -30.41 38.59 -6.23
C ASP A 321 -29.52 39.83 -6.53
N ASP A 322 -28.46 39.66 -7.34
CA ASP A 322 -27.43 40.70 -7.58
C ASP A 322 -27.54 41.33 -8.99
N GLN A 323 -28.74 41.37 -9.59
CA GLN A 323 -29.01 42.15 -10.80
C GLN A 323 -29.29 43.62 -10.43
N PRO A 324 -28.43 44.59 -10.83
CA PRO A 324 -28.66 46.00 -10.53
C PRO A 324 -29.85 46.57 -11.32
N GLN A 325 -30.81 47.16 -10.61
CA GLN A 325 -31.92 47.91 -11.22
C GLN A 325 -31.41 49.12 -12.02
N PRO A 326 -32.01 49.44 -13.19
CA PRO A 326 -31.64 50.59 -13.99
C PRO A 326 -32.08 51.88 -13.28
N GLN A 327 -31.13 52.77 -12.96
CA GLN A 327 -31.44 54.10 -12.44
C GLN A 327 -32.09 54.95 -13.53
N HIS A 328 -33.31 55.42 -13.26
CA HIS A 328 -34.02 56.40 -14.05
C HIS A 328 -33.89 57.78 -13.36
N ASN A 329 -33.51 58.78 -14.16
CA ASN A 329 -33.28 60.22 -13.93
C ASN A 329 -31.83 60.67 -13.76
#